data_AF-A0A1G9RCV0-F1
#
_entry.id   AF-A0A1G9RCV0-F1
#
_cell.length_a   1.000
_cell.length_b   1.000
_cell.length_c   1.000
_cell.angle_alpha   90.00
_cell.angle_beta   90.00
_cell.angle_gamma   90.00
#
_symmetry.space_group_name_H-M   'P 1'
#
loop_
_entity.id
_entity.type
_entity.pdbx_description
1 polymer ?
#
loop_
_entity_poly.entity_id
_entity_poly.type
_entity_poly.pdbx_seq_one_letter_code
_entity_poly.pdbx_strand_id
1 'polypeptide(L)' 'MKILLIYAVLALLGLSMVISIDWLTGTPFSRSFNFLTKIFITTTFQELVVIIVFLFLPVIQVALAAGKKQKQRQ' A
#
# COMPACT_ATOMS: atom_id res chain seq x y z
N MET A 1 -3.08 7.43 -15.36
CA MET A 1 -2.02 8.08 -14.55
C MET A 1 -2.56 8.94 -13.40
N LYS A 2 -3.72 9.61 -13.50
CA LYS A 2 -4.27 10.40 -12.38
C LYS A 2 -4.96 9.54 -11.31
N ILE A 3 -5.79 8.58 -11.73
CA ILE A 3 -6.58 7.74 -10.81
C ILE A 3 -5.71 6.88 -9.88
N LEU A 4 -4.64 6.29 -10.42
CA LEU A 4 -3.72 5.43 -9.66
C LEU A 4 -2.93 6.23 -8.61
N LEU A 5 -2.59 7.48 -8.95
CA LEU A 5 -1.96 8.43 -8.05
C LEU A 5 -2.94 8.88 -6.95
N ILE A 6 -4.21 9.09 -7.29
CA ILE A 6 -5.28 9.38 -6.33
C ILE A 6 -5.45 8.23 -5.33
N TYR A 7 -5.46 6.97 -5.79
CA TYR A 7 -5.53 5.81 -4.89
C TYR A 7 -4.31 5.70 -3.96
N ALA A 8 -3.10 5.97 -4.47
CA ALA A 8 -1.89 5.99 -3.64
C ALA A 8 -1.94 7.11 -2.58
N VAL A 9 -2.41 8.30 -2.96
CA VAL A 9 -2.60 9.43 -2.04
C VAL A 9 -3.66 9.12 -0.99
N LEU A 10 -4.78 8.50 -1.38
CA LEU A 10 -5.82 8.05 -0.45
C LEU A 10 -5.31 7.00 0.54
N ALA A 11 -4.50 6.05 0.08
CA ALA A 11 -3.88 5.05 0.95
C ALA A 11 -2.92 5.69 1.97
N LEU A 12 -2.10 6.66 1.53
CA LEU A 12 -1.22 7.44 2.39
C LEU A 12 -2.00 8.29 3.41
N LEU A 13 -3.08 8.95 2.98
CA LEU A 13 -3.95 9.72 3.86
C LEU A 13 -4.60 8.81 4.92
N GLY A 14 -5.15 7.66 4.52
CA GLY A 14 -5.71 6.68 5.45
C GLY A 14 -4.69 6.16 6.45
N LEU A 15 -3.48 5.84 5.99
CA LEU A 15 -2.38 5.41 6.86
C LEU A 15 -1.98 6.51 7.86
N SER A 16 -1.87 7.76 7.39
CA SER A 16 -1.53 8.90 8.23
C SER A 16 -2.60 9.19 9.28
N MET A 17 -3.88 9.00 8.94
CA MET A 17 -5.01 9.19 9.83
C MET A 17 -4.99 8.16 10.96
N VAL A 18 -4.79 6.88 10.63
CA VAL A 18 -4.70 5.80 11.63
C VAL A 18 -3.53 6.03 12.59
N ILE A 19 -2.35 6.33 12.05
CA ILE A 19 -1.15 6.64 12.86
C ILE A 19 -1.40 7.87 13.76
N SER A 20 -2.06 8.91 13.25
CA SER A 20 -2.34 10.12 14.02
C SER A 20 -3.33 9.88 15.16
N ILE A 21 -4.38 9.08 14.92
CA ILE A 21 -5.36 8.69 15.95
C ILE A 21 -4.68 7.86 17.04
N ASP A 22 -3.84 6.91 16.65
CA ASP A 22 -3.09 6.07 17.58
C ASP A 22 -2.11 6.91 18.42
N TRP A 23 -1.48 7.92 17.83
CA TRP A 23 -0.59 8.82 18.54
C TRP A 23 -1.36 9.74 19.51
N LEU A 24 -2.50 10.29 19.09
CA LEU A 24 -3.40 11.11 19.94
C LEU A 24 -3.97 10.34 21.12
N THR A 25 -4.19 9.03 20.96
CA THR A 25 -4.68 8.14 22.03
C THR A 25 -3.57 7.65 22.96
N GLY A 26 -2.33 8.15 22.79
CA GLY A 26 -1.19 7.83 23.64
C GLY A 26 -0.63 6.42 23.40
N THR A 27 -1.04 5.74 22.31
CA THR A 27 -0.45 4.45 21.97
C THR A 27 0.93 4.65 21.35
N PRO A 28 1.94 3.84 21.76
CA PRO A 28 3.26 3.95 21.18
C PRO A 28 3.20 3.61 19.68
N PHE A 29 3.96 4.33 18.86
CA PHE A 29 4.01 4.19 17.40
C PHE A 29 4.23 2.73 16.94
N SER A 30 4.99 1.93 17.70
CA SER A 30 5.20 0.51 17.44
C SER A 30 3.92 -0.34 17.58
N ARG A 31 2.97 0.10 18.40
CA ARG A 31 1.67 -0.54 18.61
C ARG A 31 0.64 -0.13 17.55
N SER A 32 0.82 1.02 16.91
CA SER A 32 -0.02 1.47 15.80
C SER A 32 0.03 0.51 14.61
N PHE A 33 1.18 -0.14 14.38
CA PHE A 33 1.32 -1.19 13.35
C PHE A 33 0.70 -2.53 13.74
N ASN A 34 0.25 -2.71 14.99
CA ASN A 34 -0.35 -3.96 15.43
C ASN A 34 -1.71 -4.22 14.75
N PHE A 35 -2.37 -3.18 14.22
CA PHE A 35 -3.56 -3.33 13.37
C PHE A 35 -3.21 -4.04 12.05
N LEU A 36 -2.07 -3.68 11.43
CA LEU A 36 -1.54 -4.38 10.25
C LEU A 36 -1.25 -5.82 10.62
N THR A 37 -0.58 -6.09 11.75
CA THR A 37 -0.31 -7.46 12.19
C THR A 37 -1.60 -8.25 12.43
N LYS A 38 -2.64 -7.65 13.02
CA LYS A 38 -3.96 -8.30 13.21
C LYS A 38 -4.61 -8.69 11.88
N ILE A 39 -4.57 -7.82 10.88
CA ILE A 39 -5.09 -8.11 9.54
C ILE A 39 -4.33 -9.30 8.95
N PHE A 40 -3.02 -9.36 9.15
CA PHE A 40 -2.17 -10.44 8.66
C PHE A 40 -2.34 -11.75 9.45
N ILE A 41 -2.71 -11.71 10.74
CA ILE A 41 -3.01 -12.90 11.56
C ILE A 41 -4.34 -13.53 11.13
N THR A 42 -5.33 -12.74 10.76
CA THR A 42 -6.64 -13.24 10.29
C THR A 42 -6.62 -13.67 8.83
N THR A 43 -5.56 -13.35 8.09
CA THR A 43 -5.41 -13.70 6.68
C THR A 43 -4.54 -14.95 6.57
N THR A 44 -5.01 -15.99 5.86
CA THR A 44 -4.19 -17.18 5.62
C THR A 44 -2.96 -16.84 4.77
N PHE A 45 -1.88 -17.62 4.89
CA PHE A 45 -0.66 -17.38 4.10
C PHE A 45 -0.92 -17.37 2.59
N GLN A 46 -1.86 -18.20 2.12
CA GLN A 46 -2.26 -18.25 0.71
C GLN A 46 -2.94 -16.94 0.27
N GLU A 47 -3.92 -16.45 1.05
CA GLU A 47 -4.62 -15.20 0.79
C GLU A 47 -3.65 -14.01 0.81
N LEU A 48 -2.69 -14.02 1.73
CA LEU A 48 -1.65 -12.99 1.85
C LEU A 48 -0.78 -12.93 0.59
N VAL A 49 -0.34 -14.08 0.07
CA VAL A 49 0.43 -14.16 -1.19
C VAL A 49 -0.40 -13.63 -2.36
N VAL A 50 -1.68 -13.99 -2.44
CA VAL A 50 -2.59 -13.50 -3.49
C VAL A 50 -2.78 -11.98 -3.41
N ILE A 51 -3.01 -11.44 -2.20
CA ILE A 51 -3.16 -10.00 -1.97
C ILE A 51 -1.89 -9.24 -2.38
N ILE A 52 -0.71 -9.72 -1.98
CA ILE A 52 0.56 -9.11 -2.35
C ILE A 52 0.73 -9.10 -3.88
N VAL A 53 0.53 -10.23 -4.55
CA VAL A 53 0.68 -10.32 -6.01
C VAL A 53 -0.31 -9.38 -6.72
N PHE A 54 -1.57 -9.31 -6.27
CA PHE A 54 -2.57 -8.41 -6.83
C PHE A 54 -2.28 -6.93 -6.55
N LEU A 55 -1.74 -6.61 -5.38
CA LEU A 55 -1.35 -5.24 -5.01
C LEU A 55 -0.18 -4.73 -5.86
N PHE A 56 0.81 -5.59 -6.13
CA PHE A 56 2.00 -5.23 -6.91
C PHE A 56 1.80 -5.33 -8.42
N LEU A 57 0.84 -6.12 -8.91
CA LEU A 57 0.48 -6.22 -10.33
C LEU A 57 0.31 -4.87 -11.05
N PRO A 58 -0.51 -3.92 -10.55
CA PRO A 58 -0.66 -2.61 -11.19
C PRO A 58 0.62 -1.78 -11.15
N VAL A 59 1.44 -1.92 -10.09
CA VAL A 59 2.74 -1.22 -9.98
C VAL A 59 3.72 -1.74 -11.03
N ILE A 60 3.81 -3.05 -11.22
CA ILE A 60 4.65 -3.70 -12.24
C ILE A 60 4.20 -3.28 -13.64
N GLN A 61 2.89 -3.29 -13.92
CA GLN A 61 2.36 -2.85 -15.21
C GLN A 61 2.71 -1.39 -15.51
N VAL A 62 2.62 -0.51 -14.51
CA VAL A 62 3.02 0.90 -14.64
C VAL A 62 4.53 1.04 -14.87
N ALA A 63 5.36 0.28 -14.15
CA ALA A 63 6.81 0.30 -14.33
C ALA A 63 7.23 -0.16 -15.74
N LEU A 64 6.62 -1.24 -16.23
CA LEU A 64 6.85 -1.74 -17.59
C LEU A 64 6.38 -0.75 -18.66
N ALA A 65 5.23 -0.09 -18.45
CA ALA A 65 4.72 0.92 -19.38
C ALA A 65 5.59 2.19 -19.40
N ALA A 66 6.09 2.63 -18.24
CA ALA A 66 7.01 3.75 -18.14
C ALA A 66 8.36 3.46 -18.81
N GLY A 67 8.92 2.26 -18.59
CA GLY A 67 10.16 1.82 -19.24
C GLY A 67 10.03 1.72 -20.77
N LYS A 68 8.90 1.22 -21.29
CA LYS A 68 8.63 1.20 -22.74
C LYS A 68 8.52 2.60 -23.35
N LYS A 69 7.88 3.56 -22.66
CA LYS A 69 7.80 4.97 -23.12
C LYS A 69 9.16 5.65 -23.17
N GLN A 70 10.06 5.33 -22.24
CA GLN A 70 11.41 5.86 -22.23
C GLN A 70 12.25 5.28 -23.39
N LYS A 71 12.05 4.01 -23.73
CA LYS A 71 12.72 3.34 -24.85
C LYS A 71 12.23 3.77 -26.25
N GLN A 72 11.01 4.31 -26.38
CA GLN A 72 10.49 4.86 -27.64
C GLN A 72 10.81 6.36 -27.85
N ARG A 73 11.31 7.05 -26.82
CA ARG A 73 11.71 8.46 -26.88
C ARG A 73 13.22 8.66 -27.04
N GLN A 74 14.00 7.59 -27.00
CA GLN A 74 15.39 7.54 -27.49
C GLN A 74 15.40 6.96 -28.89
#